data_AF-A0A166IUI7-F1
#
_entry.id   AF-A0A166IUI7-F1
#
_cell.length_a   1.000
_cell.length_b   1.000
_cell.length_c   1.000
_cell.angle_alpha   90.00
_cell.angle_beta   90.00
_cell.angle_gamma   90.00
#
_symmetry.space_group_name_H-M   'P 1'
#
loop_
_entity.id
_entity.type
_entity.pdbx_description
1 polymer ?
#
loop_
_entity_poly.entity_id
_entity_poly.type
_entity_poly.pdbx_seq_one_letter_code
_entity_poly.pdbx_strand_id
1 'polypeptide(L)'
;MPSFGPITSLALSLRYITTEESYTSLRDALMALISLTHLELQILAFFRSPSTLPITLPGLQILEVDVRRCTCKDGKDGKNIINSIHATSLISLALKWNDSDADLTGSTSDESRIPSLRHLLLFGPTVFSELDWLARMFPNIERLTCWAGADVHVILAAIGEGADDGSDGGPEVSDGLRWPKLHSIGALGIDPKIPFESFNLVVLRDAISKLQECGRPFHTLWCLQSSFARANKSDMAELREIIHVADFSDDWPLPFNFQ
;
A
#
# COMPACT_ATOMS: atom_id res chain seq x y z
N MET A 1 28.46 -23.77 -21.90
CA MET A 1 28.30 -22.76 -20.83
C MET A 1 27.02 -23.08 -20.09
N PRO A 2 26.98 -23.05 -18.76
CA PRO A 2 25.72 -23.21 -18.04
C PRO A 2 24.80 -22.06 -18.43
N SER A 3 23.60 -22.37 -18.95
CA SER A 3 22.57 -21.37 -19.18
C SER A 3 21.98 -21.01 -17.82
N PHE A 4 22.16 -19.76 -17.40
CA PHE A 4 21.39 -19.27 -16.26
C PHE A 4 19.90 -19.37 -16.61
N GLY A 5 19.11 -19.90 -15.67
CA GLY A 5 17.66 -19.90 -15.79
C GLY A 5 17.11 -18.48 -15.86
N PRO A 6 15.85 -18.31 -16.30
CA PRO A 6 15.22 -16.99 -16.32
C PRO A 6 15.18 -16.40 -14.91
N ILE A 7 15.59 -15.14 -14.78
CA ILE A 7 15.51 -14.40 -13.52
C ILE A 7 14.05 -14.00 -13.33
N THR A 8 13.38 -14.60 -12.35
CA THR A 8 11.96 -14.33 -12.02
C THR A 8 11.80 -13.37 -10.86
N SER A 9 12.80 -13.27 -9.99
CA SER A 9 12.79 -12.39 -8.82
C SER A 9 14.09 -11.61 -8.76
N LEU A 10 14.01 -10.31 -8.49
CA LEU A 10 15.16 -9.43 -8.36
C LEU A 10 14.97 -8.47 -7.18
N ALA A 11 16.00 -8.32 -6.35
CA ALA A 11 16.08 -7.29 -5.33
C ALA A 11 17.26 -6.35 -5.62
N LEU A 12 17.01 -5.04 -5.64
CA LEU A 12 18.02 -4.02 -5.92
C LEU A 12 18.07 -2.98 -4.80
N SER A 13 19.26 -2.75 -4.26
CA SER A 13 19.54 -1.60 -3.41
C SER A 13 20.25 -0.51 -4.22
N LEU A 14 19.49 0.50 -4.63
CA LEU A 14 19.94 1.60 -5.46
C LEU A 14 20.26 2.82 -4.59
N ARG A 15 21.47 3.36 -4.71
CA ARG A 15 21.86 4.57 -3.97
C ARG A 15 21.31 5.83 -4.65
N TYR A 16 21.77 6.13 -5.87
CA TYR A 16 21.42 7.38 -6.53
C TYR A 16 21.00 7.12 -7.98
N ILE A 17 19.71 7.28 -8.27
CA ILE A 17 19.17 7.33 -9.63
C ILE A 17 18.74 8.78 -9.87
N THR A 18 19.72 9.67 -10.04
CA THR A 18 19.47 11.13 -10.08
C THR A 18 19.73 11.75 -11.46
N THR A 19 20.26 10.97 -12.40
CA THR A 19 20.58 11.41 -13.77
C THR A 19 19.74 10.63 -14.79
N GLU A 20 19.47 11.25 -15.93
CA GLU A 20 18.77 10.58 -17.04
C GLU A 20 19.53 9.33 -17.52
N GLU A 21 20.87 9.37 -17.53
CA GLU A 21 21.71 8.22 -17.88
C GLU A 21 21.56 7.04 -16.90
N SER A 22 21.58 7.32 -15.59
CA SER A 22 21.40 6.28 -14.57
C SER A 22 20.01 5.67 -14.61
N TYR A 23 18.98 6.49 -14.83
CA TYR A 23 17.61 6.03 -15.02
C TYR A 23 17.47 5.18 -16.29
N THR A 24 18.03 5.62 -17.42
CA THR A 24 17.97 4.89 -18.70
C THR A 24 18.68 3.55 -18.59
N SER A 25 19.85 3.51 -17.96
CA SER A 25 20.59 2.28 -17.71
C SER A 25 19.80 1.29 -16.84
N LEU A 26 19.15 1.78 -15.77
CA LEU A 26 18.28 0.98 -14.92
C LEU A 26 17.08 0.45 -15.71
N ARG A 27 16.42 1.32 -16.48
CA ARG A 27 15.27 0.98 -17.32
C ARG A 27 15.61 -0.13 -18.30
N ASP A 28 16.68 0.02 -19.05
CA ASP A 28 17.07 -0.94 -20.09
C ASP A 28 17.47 -2.29 -19.47
N ALA A 29 18.17 -2.26 -18.33
CA ALA A 29 18.51 -3.47 -17.58
C ALA A 29 17.26 -4.22 -17.07
N LEU A 30 16.30 -3.52 -16.47
CA LEU A 30 15.07 -4.13 -15.99
C LEU A 30 14.19 -4.65 -17.14
N MET A 31 14.10 -3.91 -18.24
CA MET A 31 13.31 -4.33 -19.41
C MET A 31 13.92 -5.52 -20.16
N ALA A 32 15.22 -5.79 -20.00
CA ALA A 32 15.86 -7.01 -20.52
C ALA A 32 15.44 -8.28 -19.74
N LEU A 33 14.91 -8.13 -18.52
CA LEU A 33 14.47 -9.24 -17.67
C LEU A 33 13.02 -9.63 -17.98
N ILE A 34 12.80 -10.22 -19.15
CA ILE A 34 11.47 -10.55 -19.67
C ILE A 34 10.63 -11.51 -18.81
N SER A 35 11.28 -12.28 -17.92
CA SER A 35 10.63 -13.26 -17.04
C SER A 35 10.45 -12.75 -15.60
N LEU A 36 10.76 -11.48 -15.35
CA LEU A 36 10.69 -10.89 -14.02
C LEU A 36 9.23 -10.79 -13.55
N THR A 37 8.88 -11.52 -12.49
CA THR A 37 7.56 -11.53 -11.86
C THR A 37 7.55 -10.82 -10.50
N HIS A 38 8.72 -10.72 -9.85
CA HIS A 38 8.87 -10.05 -8.56
C HIS A 38 10.05 -9.07 -8.59
N LEU A 39 9.81 -7.83 -8.18
CA LEU A 39 10.85 -6.81 -8.06
C LEU A 39 10.79 -6.13 -6.68
N GLU A 40 11.94 -6.09 -5.99
CA GLU A 40 12.12 -5.29 -4.78
C GLU A 40 13.12 -4.16 -5.05
N LEU A 41 12.74 -2.93 -4.71
CA LEU A 41 13.55 -1.74 -4.91
C LEU A 41 13.75 -1.03 -3.58
N GLN A 42 14.98 -0.99 -3.09
CA GLN A 42 15.37 -0.10 -2.00
C GLN A 42 16.12 1.10 -2.59
N ILE A 43 15.60 2.31 -2.41
CA ILE A 43 16.15 3.50 -3.08
C ILE A 43 16.45 4.63 -2.10
N LEU A 44 17.63 5.25 -2.23
CA LEU A 44 18.05 6.41 -1.41
C LEU A 44 17.69 7.76 -2.06
N ALA A 45 17.75 7.86 -3.39
CA ALA A 45 17.34 9.02 -4.14
C ALA A 45 16.90 8.62 -5.57
N PHE A 46 15.75 9.12 -6.00
CA PHE A 46 15.16 8.80 -7.29
C PHE A 46 14.62 10.04 -8.00
N PHE A 47 15.16 10.32 -9.17
CA PHE A 47 14.68 11.36 -10.06
C PHE A 47 14.40 10.78 -11.45
N ARG A 48 13.25 11.17 -11.99
CA ARG A 48 12.86 10.90 -13.37
C ARG A 48 12.48 12.22 -14.03
N SER A 49 13.13 12.56 -15.14
CA SER A 49 12.70 13.69 -15.97
C SER A 49 11.36 13.35 -16.65
N PRO A 50 10.39 14.28 -16.72
CA PRO A 50 9.11 14.07 -17.42
C PRO A 50 9.26 13.62 -18.89
N SER A 51 10.38 13.96 -19.55
CA SER A 51 10.67 13.58 -20.94
C SER A 51 11.09 12.11 -21.13
N THR A 52 11.44 11.41 -20.05
CA THR A 52 11.98 10.04 -20.13
C THR A 52 10.89 9.00 -20.25
N LEU A 53 11.14 7.94 -21.01
CA LEU A 53 10.22 6.82 -21.16
C LEU A 53 10.06 6.03 -19.85
N PRO A 54 8.87 5.49 -19.55
CA PRO A 54 8.66 4.64 -18.38
C PRO A 54 9.37 3.29 -18.51
N ILE A 55 9.60 2.64 -17.36
CA ILE A 55 10.05 1.25 -17.25
C ILE A 55 8.84 0.35 -17.46
N THR A 56 8.85 -0.48 -18.50
CA THR A 56 7.69 -1.34 -18.83
C THR A 56 8.00 -2.79 -18.44
N LEU A 57 7.26 -3.32 -17.47
CA LEU A 57 7.45 -4.67 -16.91
C LEU A 57 6.11 -5.42 -16.96
N PRO A 58 5.68 -5.92 -18.13
CA PRO A 58 4.33 -6.44 -18.30
C PRO A 58 4.06 -7.72 -17.50
N GLY A 59 5.09 -8.54 -17.25
CA GLY A 59 4.97 -9.77 -16.46
C GLY A 59 5.13 -9.59 -14.95
N LEU A 60 5.41 -8.37 -14.48
CA LEU A 60 5.63 -8.09 -13.07
C LEU A 60 4.31 -8.23 -12.30
N GLN A 61 4.29 -9.09 -11.28
CA GLN A 61 3.12 -9.37 -10.45
C GLN A 61 3.26 -8.77 -9.04
N ILE A 62 4.49 -8.68 -8.54
CA ILE A 62 4.79 -8.18 -7.19
C ILE A 62 5.86 -7.09 -7.29
N LEU A 63 5.58 -5.96 -6.67
CA LEU A 63 6.50 -4.84 -6.56
C LEU A 63 6.59 -4.43 -5.09
N GLU A 64 7.80 -4.42 -4.56
CA GLU A 64 8.13 -3.78 -3.29
C GLU A 64 8.99 -2.55 -3.52
N VAL A 65 8.62 -1.43 -2.91
CA VAL A 65 9.40 -0.19 -2.93
C VAL A 65 9.67 0.25 -1.50
N ASP A 66 10.95 0.25 -1.11
CA ASP A 66 11.45 0.76 0.16
C ASP A 66 12.16 2.11 -0.04
N VAL A 67 11.47 3.18 0.34
CA VAL A 67 11.97 4.56 0.37
C VAL A 67 12.22 5.07 1.79
N ARG A 68 12.26 4.20 2.81
CA ARG A 68 12.49 4.63 4.21
C ARG A 68 13.80 5.37 4.43
N ARG A 69 14.78 5.10 3.57
CA ARG A 69 16.11 5.74 3.60
C ARG A 69 16.23 6.88 2.58
N CYS A 70 15.13 7.35 2.00
CA CYS A 70 15.19 8.45 1.03
C CYS A 70 15.77 9.70 1.68
N THR A 71 16.71 10.35 1.01
CA THR A 71 17.26 11.65 1.45
C THR A 71 16.52 12.85 0.87
N CYS A 72 15.48 12.59 0.07
CA CYS A 72 14.65 13.59 -0.57
C CYS A 72 13.80 14.36 0.46
N LYS A 73 13.99 15.68 0.57
CA LYS A 73 13.22 16.53 1.49
C LYS A 73 11.76 16.70 1.07
N ASP A 74 11.45 16.39 -0.19
CA ASP A 74 10.17 16.71 -0.81
C ASP A 74 9.21 15.50 -0.80
N GLY A 75 9.63 14.33 -0.30
CA GLY A 75 8.81 13.11 -0.23
C GLY A 75 8.37 12.48 -1.57
N LYS A 76 8.65 13.13 -2.70
CA LYS A 76 8.13 12.76 -4.03
C LYS A 76 8.76 11.52 -4.65
N ASP A 77 9.86 10.99 -4.12
CA ASP A 77 10.59 9.89 -4.75
C ASP A 77 9.74 8.61 -4.84
N GLY A 78 8.96 8.30 -3.80
CA GLY A 78 8.03 7.16 -3.85
C GLY A 78 7.03 7.27 -4.99
N LYS A 79 6.43 8.45 -5.16
CA LYS A 79 5.51 8.75 -6.26
C LYS A 79 6.21 8.69 -7.62
N ASN A 80 7.42 9.24 -7.72
CA ASN A 80 8.21 9.22 -8.95
C ASN A 80 8.55 7.78 -9.38
N ILE A 81 8.91 6.91 -8.43
CA ILE A 81 9.19 5.50 -8.68
C ILE A 81 7.94 4.79 -9.18
N ILE A 82 6.82 4.90 -8.46
CA ILE A 82 5.56 4.25 -8.84
C ILE A 82 5.10 4.73 -10.22
N ASN A 83 5.17 6.04 -10.49
CA ASN A 83 4.82 6.63 -11.77
C ASN A 83 5.81 6.29 -12.90
N SER A 84 7.02 5.82 -12.56
CA SER A 84 8.02 5.39 -13.54
C SER A 84 7.82 3.95 -14.02
N ILE A 85 7.09 3.12 -13.27
CA ILE A 85 6.93 1.70 -13.57
C ILE A 85 5.53 1.44 -14.13
N HIS A 86 5.49 0.87 -15.33
CA HIS A 86 4.28 0.42 -15.99
C HIS A 86 4.25 -1.12 -15.95
N ALA A 87 3.39 -1.66 -15.09
CA ALA A 87 3.27 -3.10 -14.86
C ALA A 87 1.79 -3.52 -14.90
N THR A 88 1.31 -3.91 -16.08
CA THR A 88 -0.12 -4.22 -16.31
C THR A 88 -0.61 -5.45 -15.54
N SER A 89 0.29 -6.38 -15.22
CA SER A 89 -0.02 -7.60 -14.45
C SER A 89 0.28 -7.49 -12.96
N LEU A 90 0.58 -6.28 -12.46
CA LEU A 90 0.87 -6.10 -11.03
C LEU A 90 -0.38 -6.38 -10.21
N ILE A 91 -0.29 -7.38 -9.33
CA ILE A 91 -1.38 -7.79 -8.41
C ILE A 91 -1.16 -7.16 -7.04
N SER A 92 0.11 -6.93 -6.70
CA SER A 92 0.59 -6.81 -5.34
C SER A 92 1.64 -5.71 -5.25
N LEU A 93 1.38 -4.68 -4.43
CA LEU A 93 2.28 -3.55 -4.20
C LEU A 93 2.54 -3.36 -2.71
N ALA A 94 3.81 -3.33 -2.32
CA ALA A 94 4.26 -2.98 -0.98
C ALA A 94 5.05 -1.68 -1.01
N LEU A 95 4.65 -0.70 -0.19
CA LEU A 95 5.31 0.59 -0.05
C LEU A 95 5.83 0.74 1.37
N LYS A 96 7.15 0.94 1.51
CA LYS A 96 7.80 1.21 2.80
C LYS A 96 8.34 2.62 2.80
N TRP A 97 7.86 3.48 3.68
CA TRP A 97 8.26 4.89 3.78
C TRP A 97 8.57 5.31 5.22
N ASN A 98 9.18 6.49 5.38
CA ASN A 98 9.46 7.08 6.69
C ASN A 98 8.74 8.44 6.82
N ASP A 99 8.49 8.82 8.07
CA ASP A 99 7.56 9.87 8.57
C ASP A 99 7.84 11.32 8.14
N SER A 100 8.64 11.57 7.11
CA SER A 100 9.05 12.94 6.78
C SER A 100 8.12 13.58 5.75
N ASP A 101 7.10 14.31 6.23
CA ASP A 101 6.38 15.40 5.52
C ASP A 101 6.13 15.14 4.02
N ALA A 102 5.85 13.88 3.66
CA ALA A 102 5.75 13.47 2.28
C ALA A 102 4.36 13.82 1.81
N ASP A 103 4.18 15.10 1.49
CA ASP A 103 3.00 15.55 0.79
C ASP A 103 2.96 14.88 -0.60
N LEU A 104 2.35 13.68 -0.65
CA LEU A 104 2.11 12.96 -1.89
C LEU A 104 0.93 13.57 -2.66
N THR A 105 0.28 14.61 -2.10
CA THR A 105 -0.78 15.34 -2.77
C THR A 105 -0.18 16.13 -3.93
N GLY A 106 -0.38 15.58 -5.12
CA GLY A 106 -0.03 16.25 -6.36
C GLY A 106 -1.02 15.80 -7.40
N SER A 107 -1.62 16.76 -8.08
CA SER A 107 -2.58 16.60 -9.16
C SER A 107 -1.93 15.87 -10.34
N THR A 108 -1.96 14.55 -10.31
CA THR A 108 -1.80 13.75 -11.53
C THR A 108 -3.18 13.18 -11.83
N SER A 109 -3.87 13.83 -12.77
CA SER A 109 -5.16 13.46 -13.37
C SER A 109 -5.11 12.12 -14.15
N ASP A 110 -4.05 11.33 -13.96
CA ASP A 110 -3.86 10.13 -14.74
C ASP A 110 -4.57 8.96 -14.05
N GLU A 111 -5.59 8.47 -14.75
CA GLU A 111 -6.28 7.21 -14.49
C GLU A 111 -5.28 6.07 -14.19
N SER A 112 -5.75 5.10 -13.41
CA SER A 112 -4.98 3.96 -12.93
C SER A 112 -4.18 3.26 -14.04
N ARG A 113 -2.85 3.41 -14.00
CA ARG A 113 -1.92 2.71 -14.92
C ARG A 113 -1.70 1.24 -14.55
N ILE A 114 -2.31 0.78 -13.45
CA ILE A 114 -2.13 -0.54 -12.88
C ILE A 114 -3.51 -1.15 -12.55
N PRO A 115 -4.31 -1.48 -13.58
CA PRO A 115 -5.70 -1.90 -13.39
C PRO A 115 -5.84 -3.22 -12.63
N SER A 116 -4.79 -4.07 -12.65
CA SER A 116 -4.77 -5.39 -12.02
C SER A 116 -4.43 -5.38 -10.54
N LEU A 117 -4.06 -4.22 -9.97
CA LEU A 117 -3.62 -4.15 -8.59
C LEU A 117 -4.80 -4.40 -7.65
N ARG A 118 -4.64 -5.39 -6.76
CA ARG A 118 -5.66 -5.83 -5.80
C ARG A 118 -5.18 -5.78 -4.37
N HIS A 119 -3.88 -5.94 -4.14
CA HIS A 119 -3.30 -5.99 -2.81
C HIS A 119 -2.33 -4.82 -2.61
N LEU A 120 -2.58 -4.01 -1.57
CA LEU A 120 -1.75 -2.88 -1.19
C LEU A 120 -1.24 -3.06 0.23
N LEU A 121 0.07 -2.94 0.43
CA LEU A 121 0.73 -3.01 1.73
C LEU A 121 1.43 -1.68 2.00
N LEU A 122 1.09 -1.06 3.12
CA LEU A 122 1.63 0.22 3.56
C LEU A 122 2.42 0.01 4.84
N PHE A 123 3.74 0.23 4.76
CA PHE A 123 4.67 0.12 5.87
C PHE A 123 5.24 1.50 6.19
N GLY A 124 4.76 2.05 7.30
CA GLY A 124 5.25 3.29 7.88
C GLY A 124 4.10 3.98 8.61
N PRO A 125 4.36 5.13 9.24
CA PRO A 125 3.28 5.96 9.73
C PRO A 125 2.41 6.34 8.53
N THR A 126 1.16 5.88 8.53
CA THR A 126 0.21 6.23 7.48
C THR A 126 -0.27 7.64 7.77
N VAL A 127 0.05 8.61 6.91
CA VAL A 127 -0.62 9.90 6.97
C VAL A 127 -1.89 9.76 6.12
N PHE A 128 -3.03 10.15 6.69
CA PHE A 128 -4.34 9.97 6.04
C PHE A 128 -4.42 10.67 4.68
N SER A 129 -3.59 11.70 4.46
CA SER A 129 -3.43 12.43 3.20
C SER A 129 -3.03 11.55 2.02
N GLU A 130 -2.31 10.45 2.22
CA GLU A 130 -1.89 9.60 1.10
C GLU A 130 -2.96 8.61 0.64
N LEU A 131 -3.95 8.33 1.49
CA LEU A 131 -5.02 7.38 1.17
C LEU A 131 -5.85 7.84 -0.02
N ASP A 132 -6.08 9.15 -0.18
CA ASP A 132 -6.79 9.71 -1.34
C ASP A 132 -6.04 9.53 -2.65
N TRP A 133 -4.74 9.78 -2.61
CA TRP A 133 -3.91 9.61 -3.79
C TRP A 133 -3.83 8.13 -4.17
N LEU A 134 -3.64 7.23 -3.20
CA LEU A 134 -3.62 5.79 -3.42
C LEU A 134 -4.98 5.26 -3.89
N ALA A 135 -6.09 5.74 -3.34
CA ALA A 135 -7.44 5.33 -3.74
C ALA A 135 -7.76 5.73 -5.18
N ARG A 136 -7.34 6.92 -5.61
CA ARG A 136 -7.51 7.38 -7.00
C ARG A 136 -6.61 6.62 -7.97
N MET A 137 -5.36 6.38 -7.59
CA MET A 137 -4.40 5.70 -8.46
C MET A 137 -4.67 4.19 -8.56
N PHE A 138 -5.18 3.58 -7.49
CA PHE A 138 -5.47 2.16 -7.39
C PHE A 138 -6.90 1.93 -6.90
N PRO A 139 -7.93 2.15 -7.72
CA PRO A 139 -9.32 2.06 -7.29
C PRO A 139 -9.78 0.61 -7.00
N ASN A 140 -9.08 -0.39 -7.53
CA ASN A 140 -9.48 -1.81 -7.50
C ASN A 140 -8.91 -2.60 -6.30
N ILE A 141 -8.43 -1.95 -5.24
CA ILE A 141 -7.90 -2.67 -4.08
C ILE A 141 -9.00 -3.51 -3.41
N GLU A 142 -8.68 -4.79 -3.22
CA GLU A 142 -9.49 -5.83 -2.59
C GLU A 142 -8.97 -6.13 -1.16
N ARG A 143 -7.64 -6.02 -0.96
CA ARG A 143 -6.95 -6.23 0.33
C ARG A 143 -5.97 -5.09 0.62
N LEU A 144 -6.14 -4.45 1.77
CA LEU A 144 -5.21 -3.46 2.31
C LEU A 144 -4.51 -4.04 3.54
N THR A 145 -3.18 -3.98 3.61
CA THR A 145 -2.45 -4.25 4.84
C THR A 145 -1.71 -2.99 5.24
N CYS A 146 -1.86 -2.56 6.48
CA CYS A 146 -1.31 -1.31 6.97
C CYS A 146 -0.57 -1.57 8.28
N TRP A 147 0.53 -0.84 8.46
CA TRP A 147 1.22 -0.77 9.73
C TRP A 147 0.46 0.18 10.67
N ALA A 148 -0.72 -0.27 11.10
CA ALA A 148 -1.71 0.61 11.70
C ALA A 148 -1.62 0.69 13.23
N GLY A 149 -0.81 -0.13 13.90
CA GLY A 149 -0.76 -0.06 15.35
C GLY A 149 -2.17 -0.22 15.97
N ALA A 150 -2.47 0.63 16.96
CA ALA A 150 -3.79 0.78 17.57
C ALA A 150 -4.78 1.60 16.71
N ASP A 151 -4.33 2.20 15.61
CA ASP A 151 -5.06 3.21 14.82
C ASP A 151 -5.83 2.62 13.63
N VAL A 152 -6.01 1.30 13.57
CA VAL A 152 -6.78 0.64 12.51
C VAL A 152 -8.18 1.25 12.38
N HIS A 153 -8.81 1.61 13.50
CA HIS A 153 -10.13 2.25 13.53
C HIS A 153 -10.13 3.63 12.86
N VAL A 154 -9.04 4.38 12.95
CA VAL A 154 -8.87 5.68 12.28
C VAL A 154 -8.70 5.48 10.77
N ILE A 155 -7.97 4.45 10.35
CA ILE A 155 -7.85 4.09 8.93
C ILE A 155 -9.20 3.68 8.35
N LEU A 156 -9.99 2.89 9.08
CA LEU A 156 -11.36 2.53 8.67
C LEU A 156 -12.26 3.76 8.54
N ALA A 157 -12.20 4.68 9.52
CA ALA A 157 -12.97 5.92 9.47
C ALA A 157 -12.58 6.76 8.25
N ALA A 158 -11.28 6.95 8.00
CA ALA A 158 -10.80 7.62 6.81
C ALA A 158 -11.34 6.94 5.55
N ILE A 159 -11.18 5.62 5.39
CA ILE A 159 -11.73 4.92 4.21
C ILE A 159 -13.24 5.19 4.04
N GLY A 160 -14.00 5.28 5.13
CA GLY A 160 -15.43 5.55 5.13
C GLY A 160 -15.83 6.97 4.74
N GLU A 161 -15.08 7.99 5.16
CA GLU A 161 -15.43 9.41 4.99
C GLU A 161 -15.34 9.91 3.55
N GLY A 162 -14.66 9.20 2.65
CA GLY A 162 -14.45 9.67 1.26
C GLY A 162 -13.47 10.85 1.18
N ALA A 163 -13.23 11.36 -0.03
CA ALA A 163 -12.46 12.59 -0.21
C ALA A 163 -13.37 13.77 0.17
N ASP A 164 -12.98 14.54 1.19
CA ASP A 164 -13.67 15.77 1.57
C ASP A 164 -13.39 16.82 0.49
N ASP A 165 -14.27 16.93 -0.51
CA ASP A 165 -14.25 18.05 -1.42
C ASP A 165 -14.86 19.23 -0.66
N GLY A 166 -14.01 20.17 -0.22
CA GLY A 166 -14.43 21.36 0.51
C GLY A 166 -15.30 22.35 -0.29
N SER A 167 -16.23 21.88 -1.12
CA SER A 167 -17.13 22.68 -1.94
C SER A 167 -18.52 22.73 -1.31
N ASP A 168 -18.77 23.83 -0.62
CA ASP A 168 -20.09 24.27 -0.17
C ASP A 168 -21.08 24.32 -1.35
N GLY A 169 -22.12 23.49 -1.30
CA GLY A 169 -23.38 23.69 -2.02
C GLY A 169 -23.43 23.26 -3.49
N GLY A 170 -23.57 21.96 -3.76
CA GLY A 170 -24.06 21.46 -5.04
C GLY A 170 -24.53 20.00 -4.96
N PRO A 171 -25.70 19.62 -5.53
CA PRO A 171 -26.16 18.24 -5.52
C PRO A 171 -25.63 17.50 -6.75
N GLU A 172 -24.31 17.26 -6.85
CA GLU A 172 -23.76 16.47 -7.95
C GLU A 172 -22.65 15.51 -7.47
N VAL A 173 -23.04 14.22 -7.49
CA VAL A 173 -22.21 13.02 -7.63
C VAL A 173 -21.16 12.77 -6.53
N SER A 174 -21.56 11.93 -5.57
CA SER A 174 -20.69 11.09 -4.71
C SER A 174 -19.26 10.96 -5.25
N ASP A 175 -18.33 11.78 -4.76
CA ASP A 175 -16.92 11.50 -5.01
C ASP A 175 -16.62 10.18 -4.26
N GLY A 176 -16.28 9.16 -5.05
CA GLY A 176 -16.52 7.76 -4.72
C GLY A 176 -15.82 7.31 -3.45
N LEU A 177 -16.54 6.53 -2.63
CA LEU A 177 -16.00 5.73 -1.52
C LEU A 177 -14.60 5.16 -1.86
N ARG A 178 -13.58 5.45 -1.03
CA ARG A 178 -12.20 4.93 -1.22
C ARG A 178 -12.23 3.40 -1.33
N TRP A 179 -11.68 2.82 -2.39
CA TRP A 179 -11.64 1.36 -2.63
C TRP A 179 -12.98 0.62 -2.48
N PRO A 180 -13.91 0.73 -3.45
CA PRO A 180 -15.23 0.12 -3.37
C PRO A 180 -15.22 -1.42 -3.30
N LYS A 181 -14.13 -2.06 -3.73
CA LYS A 181 -13.96 -3.53 -3.71
C LYS A 181 -13.27 -4.06 -2.44
N LEU A 182 -12.89 -3.18 -1.51
CA LEU A 182 -12.14 -3.55 -0.33
C LEU A 182 -12.97 -4.48 0.57
N HIS A 183 -12.50 -5.71 0.73
CA HIS A 183 -13.20 -6.72 1.52
C HIS A 183 -12.37 -7.23 2.71
N SER A 184 -11.07 -6.93 2.73
CA SER A 184 -10.16 -7.36 3.80
C SER A 184 -9.13 -6.30 4.16
N ILE A 185 -8.87 -6.16 5.47
CA ILE A 185 -7.86 -5.27 6.01
C ILE A 185 -6.96 -6.05 6.97
N GLY A 186 -5.65 -5.92 6.80
CA GLY A 186 -4.66 -6.39 7.75
C GLY A 186 -4.07 -5.24 8.55
N ALA A 187 -4.06 -5.38 9.88
CA ALA A 187 -3.37 -4.47 10.78
C ALA A 187 -2.12 -5.17 11.33
N LEU A 188 -0.96 -4.72 10.85
CA LEU A 188 0.33 -5.21 11.33
C LEU A 188 0.69 -4.56 12.66
N GLY A 189 1.25 -5.38 13.55
CA GLY A 189 1.81 -4.92 14.82
C GLY A 189 3.04 -4.03 14.62
N ILE A 190 3.13 -2.92 15.36
CA ILE A 190 4.42 -2.33 15.76
C ILE A 190 5.25 -3.40 16.49
N ASP A 191 6.59 -3.30 16.36
CA ASP A 191 7.62 -4.17 16.97
C ASP A 191 7.09 -4.94 18.20
N PRO A 192 7.19 -6.29 18.24
CA PRO A 192 6.73 -7.10 19.37
C PRO A 192 7.37 -6.70 20.73
N LYS A 193 8.42 -5.88 20.73
CA LYS A 193 9.05 -5.30 21.93
C LYS A 193 8.35 -4.07 22.48
N ILE A 194 7.46 -3.42 21.72
CA ILE A 194 6.70 -2.26 22.17
C ILE A 194 5.34 -2.76 22.66
N PRO A 195 4.98 -2.54 23.95
CA PRO A 195 3.70 -2.97 24.47
C PRO A 195 2.58 -2.27 23.71
N PHE A 196 1.75 -3.07 23.03
CA PHE A 196 0.57 -2.58 22.33
C PHE A 196 -0.47 -2.06 23.32
N GLU A 197 -1.00 -0.88 23.05
CA GLU A 197 -2.33 -0.53 23.54
C GLU A 197 -3.35 -1.39 22.79
N SER A 198 -4.18 -2.11 23.55
CA SER A 198 -5.24 -2.93 22.98
C SER A 198 -6.23 -2.06 22.22
N PHE A 199 -6.75 -2.58 21.11
CA PHE A 199 -7.80 -1.89 20.35
C PHE A 199 -8.98 -1.49 21.25
N ASN A 200 -9.48 -0.27 21.07
CA ASN A 200 -10.80 0.08 21.55
C ASN A 200 -11.84 -0.62 20.66
N LEU A 201 -12.34 -1.77 21.12
CA LEU A 201 -13.22 -2.62 20.34
C LEU A 201 -14.57 -1.97 20.02
N VAL A 202 -15.05 -1.07 20.88
CA VAL A 202 -16.29 -0.34 20.63
C VAL A 202 -16.10 0.58 19.42
N VAL A 203 -15.02 1.37 19.41
CA VAL A 203 -14.71 2.29 18.31
C VAL A 203 -14.41 1.52 17.01
N LEU A 204 -13.68 0.41 17.11
CA LEU A 204 -13.40 -0.46 15.98
C LEU A 204 -14.69 -1.03 15.38
N ARG A 205 -15.58 -1.60 16.23
CA ARG A 205 -16.86 -2.16 15.80
C ARG A 205 -17.71 -1.10 15.11
N ASP A 206 -17.83 0.09 15.69
CA ASP A 206 -18.61 1.18 15.10
C ASP A 206 -18.05 1.63 13.74
N ALA A 207 -16.72 1.68 13.57
CA ALA A 207 -16.09 1.98 12.29
C ALA A 207 -16.36 0.90 11.23
N ILE A 208 -16.32 -0.38 11.62
CA ILE A 208 -16.62 -1.51 10.73
C ILE A 208 -18.08 -1.48 10.30
N SER A 209 -19.01 -1.29 11.23
CA SER A 209 -20.44 -1.21 10.93
C SER A 209 -20.73 -0.09 9.94
N LYS A 210 -20.15 1.11 10.14
CA LYS A 210 -20.29 2.22 9.20
C LYS A 210 -19.82 1.86 7.80
N LEU A 211 -18.67 1.20 7.67
CA LEU A 211 -18.18 0.74 6.36
C LEU A 211 -19.14 -0.25 5.69
N GLN A 212 -19.69 -1.20 6.45
CA GLN A 212 -20.65 -2.20 5.94
C GLN A 212 -22.00 -1.57 5.57
N GLU A 213 -22.49 -0.62 6.37
CA GLU A 213 -23.72 0.15 6.11
C GLU A 213 -23.62 0.97 4.82
N CYS A 214 -22.41 1.44 4.46
CA CYS A 214 -22.13 2.05 3.16
C CYS A 214 -22.11 1.05 1.99
N GLY A 215 -22.50 -0.21 2.21
CA GLY A 215 -22.57 -1.26 1.18
C GLY A 215 -21.21 -1.85 0.80
N ARG A 216 -20.17 -1.66 1.61
CA ARG A 216 -18.85 -2.21 1.32
C ARG A 216 -18.83 -3.72 1.58
N PRO A 217 -18.13 -4.52 0.75
CA PRO A 217 -17.99 -5.96 0.96
C PRO A 217 -17.04 -6.31 2.11
N PHE A 218 -16.81 -5.41 3.06
CA PHE A 218 -15.83 -5.55 4.12
C PHE A 218 -16.26 -6.58 5.16
N HIS A 219 -15.53 -7.69 5.25
CA HIS A 219 -15.91 -8.82 6.10
C HIS A 219 -14.73 -9.54 6.78
N THR A 220 -13.48 -9.14 6.51
CA THR A 220 -12.31 -9.77 7.14
C THR A 220 -11.33 -8.75 7.72
N LEU A 221 -10.95 -8.94 8.98
CA LEU A 221 -9.89 -8.22 9.67
C LEU A 221 -8.78 -9.19 10.08
N TRP A 222 -7.58 -8.99 9.54
CA TRP A 222 -6.38 -9.76 9.87
C TRP A 222 -5.57 -9.01 10.92
N CYS A 223 -5.41 -9.58 12.11
CA CYS A 223 -4.66 -8.96 13.20
C CYS A 223 -3.83 -10.02 13.94
N LEU A 224 -2.81 -9.57 14.69
CA LEU A 224 -2.13 -10.44 15.63
C LEU A 224 -3.02 -10.70 16.85
N GLN A 225 -3.07 -11.95 17.33
CA GLN A 225 -3.80 -12.31 18.56
C GLN A 225 -3.40 -11.44 19.76
N SER A 226 -2.13 -11.03 19.82
CA SER A 226 -1.61 -10.14 20.86
C SER A 226 -2.33 -8.79 20.89
N SER A 227 -2.84 -8.31 19.76
CA SER A 227 -3.61 -7.05 19.68
C SER A 227 -4.93 -7.10 20.45
N PHE A 228 -5.44 -8.31 20.74
CA PHE A 228 -6.66 -8.54 21.51
C PHE A 228 -6.40 -9.11 22.92
N ALA A 229 -5.14 -9.18 23.36
CA ALA A 229 -4.78 -9.87 24.61
C ALA A 229 -5.48 -9.29 25.87
N ARG A 230 -5.87 -8.01 25.84
CA ARG A 230 -6.57 -7.32 26.95
C ARG A 230 -8.05 -7.08 26.68
N ALA A 231 -8.56 -7.55 25.55
CA ALA A 231 -9.95 -7.36 25.19
C ALA A 231 -10.89 -8.16 26.09
N ASN A 232 -12.02 -7.57 26.47
CA ASN A 232 -13.12 -8.29 27.10
C ASN A 232 -13.67 -9.35 26.13
N LYS A 233 -14.00 -10.54 26.66
CA LYS A 233 -14.63 -11.62 25.89
C LYS A 233 -15.97 -11.22 25.29
N SER A 234 -16.75 -10.39 25.98
CA SER A 234 -18.04 -9.88 25.48
C SER A 234 -17.82 -9.03 24.23
N ASP A 235 -16.98 -8.01 24.33
CA ASP A 235 -16.69 -7.08 23.23
C ASP A 235 -16.08 -7.81 22.02
N MET A 236 -15.24 -8.82 22.25
CA MET A 236 -14.71 -9.67 21.17
C MET A 236 -15.78 -10.57 20.52
N ALA A 237 -16.76 -11.04 21.29
CA ALA A 237 -17.86 -11.82 20.75
C ALA A 237 -18.72 -10.92 19.84
N GLU A 238 -19.07 -9.72 20.30
CA GLU A 238 -19.81 -8.72 19.52
C GLU A 238 -19.06 -8.32 18.23
N LEU A 239 -17.73 -8.12 18.29
CA LEU A 239 -16.95 -7.85 17.09
C LEU A 239 -17.03 -9.02 16.09
N ARG A 240 -16.93 -10.26 16.56
CA ARG A 240 -16.98 -11.46 15.71
C ARG A 240 -18.35 -11.73 15.11
N GLU A 241 -19.41 -11.12 15.62
CA GLU A 241 -20.74 -11.18 15.01
C GLU A 241 -20.81 -10.39 13.69
N ILE A 242 -20.02 -9.32 13.56
CA ILE A 242 -20.05 -8.45 12.38
C ILE A 242 -18.88 -8.67 11.41
N ILE A 243 -17.77 -9.26 11.87
CA ILE A 243 -16.59 -9.45 11.03
C ILE A 243 -15.84 -10.75 11.33
N HIS A 244 -15.23 -11.35 10.30
CA HIS A 244 -14.28 -12.42 10.48
C HIS A 244 -12.93 -11.86 10.96
N VAL A 245 -12.57 -12.15 12.21
CA VAL A 245 -11.25 -11.83 12.76
C VAL A 245 -10.33 -13.04 12.56
N ALA A 246 -9.32 -12.88 11.73
CA ALA A 246 -8.34 -13.92 11.40
C ALA A 246 -6.95 -13.57 11.95
N ASP A 247 -6.17 -14.60 12.22
CA ASP A 247 -4.77 -14.44 12.59
C ASP A 247 -3.97 -13.95 11.41
N PHE A 248 -3.20 -12.88 11.61
CA PHE A 248 -2.29 -12.43 10.58
C PHE A 248 -1.23 -13.52 10.30
N SER A 249 -1.36 -14.19 9.15
CA SER A 249 -0.28 -14.92 8.51
C SER A 249 0.31 -14.05 7.40
N ASP A 250 1.63 -13.98 7.35
CA ASP A 250 2.36 -13.32 6.27
C ASP A 250 2.31 -14.21 5.02
N ASP A 251 1.10 -14.40 4.45
CA ASP A 251 0.86 -15.15 3.21
C ASP A 251 1.37 -14.38 1.98
N TRP A 252 2.17 -13.33 2.20
CA TRP A 252 2.79 -12.59 1.12
C TRP A 252 3.84 -13.48 0.44
N PRO A 253 3.90 -13.50 -0.90
CA PRO A 253 5.00 -14.16 -1.58
C PRO A 253 6.24 -13.30 -1.37
N LEU A 254 6.95 -13.53 -0.26
CA LEU A 254 8.32 -13.09 -0.03
C LEU A 254 9.24 -14.10 -0.70
N PRO A 255 9.70 -13.90 -1.95
CA PRO A 255 10.71 -14.78 -2.55
C PRO A 255 12.05 -14.63 -1.84
N PHE A 256 12.25 -13.55 -1.08
CA PHE A 256 13.47 -13.27 -0.36
C PHE A 256 13.17 -13.21 1.15
N ASN A 257 13.58 -14.25 1.88
CA ASN A 257 13.67 -14.21 3.33
C ASN A 257 14.96 -13.46 3.69
N PHE A 258 14.88 -12.16 3.95
CA PHE A 258 16.00 -11.45 4.57
C PHE A 258 15.97 -11.73 6.07
N GLN A 259 16.84 -12.66 6.49
CA GLN A 259 17.22 -12.85 7.90
C GLN A 259 18.13 -11.72 8.40
#